data_AF-A0A5A7ZC76-F1
#
_entry.id   AF-A0A5A7ZC76-F1
#
_cell.length_a   1.000
_cell.length_b   1.000
_cell.length_c   1.000
_cell.angle_alpha   90.00
_cell.angle_beta   90.00
_cell.angle_gamma   90.00
#
_symmetry.space_group_name_H-M   'P 1'
#
loop_
_entity.id
_entity.type
_entity.pdbx_description
1 polymer ?
#
loop_
_entity_poly.entity_id
_entity_poly.type
_entity_poly.pdbx_seq_one_letter_code
_entity_poly.pdbx_strand_id
1 'polypeptide(L)'
;MNYKERIAALNDFKSAISGGDTTDDVSGVSSDVADWEGNAYTKFGDYIKTVKTDSADIAGKKTAFLGEIDGRIAEVQAMFDTEVALNKWRLSMIHDAKNPTNNKNLIRSSINQADMDSSVRDYLLSMVY
;
A
#
# COMPACT_ATOMS: atom_id res chain seq x y z
N MET A 1 -0.97 9.09 14.07
CA MET A 1 -1.46 8.09 13.12
C MET A 1 -0.67 6.81 13.34
N ASN A 2 -1.35 5.76 13.77
CA ASN A 2 -0.74 4.47 14.09
C ASN A 2 -0.41 3.66 12.82
N TYR A 3 0.25 2.50 12.91
CA TYR A 3 0.61 1.74 11.71
C TYR A 3 -0.60 1.35 10.85
N LYS A 4 -1.69 0.89 11.46
CA LYS A 4 -2.89 0.48 10.73
C LYS A 4 -3.59 1.67 10.05
N GLU A 5 -3.66 2.81 10.70
CA GLU A 5 -4.19 4.05 10.12
C GLU A 5 -3.31 4.54 8.95
N ARG A 6 -1.98 4.43 9.08
CA ARG A 6 -1.05 4.75 7.97
C ARG A 6 -1.26 3.83 6.77
N ILE A 7 -1.40 2.53 7.00
CA ILE A 7 -1.69 1.54 5.95
C ILE A 7 -3.05 1.83 5.30
N ALA A 8 -4.07 2.13 6.09
CA ALA A 8 -5.40 2.50 5.57
C ALA A 8 -5.32 3.75 4.68
N ALA A 9 -4.68 4.82 5.15
CA ALA A 9 -4.51 6.04 4.38
C ALA A 9 -3.74 5.82 3.06
N LEU A 10 -2.71 4.95 3.06
CA LEU A 10 -1.98 4.58 1.84
C LEU A 10 -2.85 3.78 0.86
N ASN A 11 -3.68 2.86 1.35
CA ASN A 11 -4.63 2.11 0.52
C ASN A 11 -5.72 3.02 -0.08
N ASP A 12 -6.22 3.98 0.69
CA ASP A 12 -7.19 4.97 0.22
C ASP A 12 -6.57 5.83 -0.88
N PHE A 13 -5.35 6.32 -0.66
CA PHE A 13 -4.59 7.08 -1.65
C PHE A 13 -4.32 6.26 -2.91
N LYS A 14 -3.87 5.00 -2.76
CA LYS A 14 -3.68 4.06 -3.89
C LYS A 14 -4.95 3.91 -4.71
N SER A 15 -6.09 3.73 -4.03
CA SER A 15 -7.40 3.55 -4.67
C SER A 15 -7.82 4.78 -5.46
N ALA A 16 -7.61 5.99 -4.91
CA ALA A 16 -7.90 7.25 -5.59
C ALA A 16 -7.07 7.41 -6.88
N ILE A 17 -5.78 7.07 -6.85
CA ILE A 17 -4.90 7.12 -8.03
C ILE A 17 -5.28 6.03 -9.04
N SER A 18 -5.63 4.85 -8.56
CA SER A 18 -6.00 3.71 -9.42
C SER A 18 -7.24 4.01 -10.26
N GLY A 19 -8.18 4.78 -9.71
CA GLY A 19 -9.40 5.23 -10.41
C GLY A 19 -9.21 6.31 -11.47
N GLY A 20 -8.04 6.97 -11.55
CA GLY A 20 -7.76 7.93 -12.63
C GLY A 20 -7.49 7.24 -13.97
N ASP A 21 -7.94 7.81 -15.09
CA ASP A 21 -7.71 7.21 -16.41
C ASP A 21 -6.34 7.63 -16.98
N THR A 22 -5.49 6.63 -17.18
CA THR A 22 -4.21 6.76 -17.89
C THR A 22 -3.94 5.47 -18.68
N THR A 23 -4.99 4.81 -19.14
CA THR A 23 -4.87 3.55 -19.87
C THR A 23 -4.27 3.84 -21.26
N ASP A 24 -3.38 2.97 -21.74
CA ASP A 24 -2.87 3.07 -23.11
C ASP A 24 -3.88 2.48 -24.11
N ASP A 25 -4.92 3.26 -24.39
CA ASP A 25 -6.00 2.90 -25.32
C ASP A 25 -5.61 3.09 -26.79
N VAL A 26 -4.49 3.77 -27.05
CA VAL A 26 -4.06 4.15 -28.41
C VAL A 26 -2.98 3.23 -28.98
N SER A 27 -2.38 2.36 -28.17
CA SER A 27 -1.37 1.37 -28.59
C SER A 27 -1.73 0.63 -29.89
N GLY A 28 -2.99 0.22 -30.03
CA GLY A 28 -3.52 -0.52 -31.20
C GLY A 28 -3.95 0.33 -32.41
N VAL A 29 -3.95 1.66 -32.31
CA VAL A 29 -4.46 2.54 -33.37
C VAL A 29 -3.49 2.53 -34.57
N SER A 30 -3.93 2.14 -35.76
CA SER A 30 -3.08 2.22 -36.97
C SER A 30 -3.00 3.66 -37.47
N SER A 31 -1.83 4.06 -37.96
CA SER A 31 -1.64 5.29 -38.75
C SER A 31 -1.85 5.07 -40.24
N ASP A 32 -2.02 3.82 -40.68
CA ASP A 32 -2.11 3.47 -42.10
C ASP A 32 -3.50 3.86 -42.64
N VAL A 33 -3.49 4.60 -43.75
CA VAL A 33 -4.69 4.98 -44.49
C VAL A 33 -4.46 4.57 -45.93
N ALA A 34 -5.37 3.74 -46.46
CA ALA A 34 -5.28 3.24 -47.82
C ALA A 34 -5.20 4.40 -48.82
N ASP A 35 -4.30 4.27 -49.79
CA ASP A 35 -4.08 5.22 -50.89
C ASP A 35 -3.66 6.64 -50.46
N TRP A 36 -3.32 6.87 -49.18
CA TRP A 36 -2.81 8.16 -48.70
C TRP A 36 -1.28 8.22 -48.76
N GLU A 37 -0.75 9.13 -49.58
CA GLU A 37 0.69 9.30 -49.77
C GLU A 37 1.16 10.75 -49.53
N GLY A 38 2.48 10.94 -49.53
CA GLY A 38 3.14 12.24 -49.47
C GLY A 38 3.41 12.77 -48.06
N ASN A 39 3.89 14.01 -47.98
CA ASN A 39 4.38 14.62 -46.73
C ASN A 39 3.30 14.70 -45.61
N ALA A 40 2.02 14.83 -45.99
CA ALA A 40 0.93 14.86 -45.02
C ALA A 40 0.74 13.51 -44.32
N TYR A 41 0.84 12.40 -45.08
CA TYR A 41 0.79 11.04 -44.54
C TYR A 41 1.94 10.80 -43.55
N THR A 42 3.18 11.19 -43.91
CA THR A 42 4.34 11.05 -43.02
C THR A 42 4.14 11.81 -41.70
N LYS A 43 3.70 13.07 -41.76
CA LYS A 43 3.45 13.89 -40.56
C LYS A 43 2.35 13.32 -39.67
N PHE A 44 1.32 12.73 -40.26
CA PHE A 44 0.27 12.05 -39.51
C PHE A 44 0.80 10.81 -38.80
N GLY A 45 1.61 9.99 -39.47
CA GLY A 45 2.29 8.85 -38.87
C GLY A 45 3.17 9.25 -37.69
N ASP A 46 3.96 10.31 -37.83
CA ASP A 46 4.78 10.86 -36.74
C ASP A 46 3.93 11.33 -35.56
N TYR A 47 2.82 12.03 -35.83
CA TYR A 47 1.88 12.47 -34.79
C TYR A 47 1.29 11.28 -34.02
N ILE A 48 0.78 10.26 -34.72
CA ILE A 48 0.25 9.05 -34.09
C ILE A 48 1.32 8.35 -33.26
N LYS A 49 2.56 8.26 -33.76
CA LYS A 49 3.69 7.68 -33.02
C LYS A 49 3.99 8.44 -31.72
N THR A 50 3.97 9.77 -31.75
CA THR A 50 4.15 10.59 -30.54
C THR A 50 3.03 10.33 -29.54
N VAL A 51 1.76 10.36 -29.98
CA VAL A 51 0.60 10.11 -29.10
C VAL A 51 0.69 8.74 -28.43
N LYS A 52 1.06 7.69 -29.18
CA LYS A 52 1.27 6.35 -28.62
C LYS A 52 2.38 6.32 -27.57
N THR A 53 3.51 6.96 -27.87
CA THR A 53 4.66 7.02 -26.97
C THR A 53 4.29 7.70 -25.65
N ASP A 54 3.62 8.84 -25.74
CA ASP A 54 3.20 9.61 -24.57
C ASP A 54 2.16 8.85 -23.74
N SER A 55 1.19 8.20 -24.39
CA SER A 55 0.17 7.39 -23.70
C SER A 55 0.79 6.21 -22.95
N ALA A 56 1.69 5.46 -23.59
CA ALA A 56 2.41 4.37 -22.96
C ALA A 56 3.28 4.82 -21.78
N ASP A 57 3.98 5.97 -21.91
CA ASP A 57 4.82 6.53 -20.85
C ASP A 57 4.00 6.96 -19.62
N ILE A 58 2.86 7.63 -19.83
CA ILE A 58 1.97 8.04 -18.74
C ILE A 58 1.38 6.79 -18.04
N ALA A 59 0.95 5.78 -18.80
CA ALA A 59 0.46 4.52 -18.24
C ALA A 59 1.53 3.79 -17.41
N GLY A 60 2.77 3.76 -17.92
CA GLY A 60 3.93 3.20 -17.25
C GLY A 60 4.26 3.93 -15.94
N LYS A 61 4.26 5.27 -15.95
CA LYS A 61 4.49 6.09 -14.74
C LYS A 61 3.46 5.84 -13.65
N LYS A 62 2.17 5.73 -14.00
CA LYS A 62 1.11 5.38 -13.04
C LYS A 62 1.39 4.01 -12.41
N THR A 63 1.73 3.02 -13.24
CA THR A 63 2.02 1.66 -12.78
C THR A 63 3.20 1.63 -11.80
N ALA A 64 4.30 2.31 -12.15
CA ALA A 64 5.48 2.41 -11.29
C ALA A 64 5.15 3.07 -9.95
N PHE A 65 4.44 4.20 -9.97
CA PHE A 65 4.05 4.92 -8.76
C PHE A 65 3.13 4.11 -7.84
N LEU A 66 2.17 3.37 -8.40
CA LEU A 66 1.34 2.44 -7.61
C LEU A 66 2.18 1.34 -6.96
N GLY A 67 3.21 0.85 -7.66
CA GLY A 67 4.18 -0.10 -7.10
C GLY A 67 5.01 0.48 -5.94
N GLU A 68 5.39 1.75 -6.01
CA GLU A 68 6.07 2.43 -4.90
C GLU A 68 5.17 2.56 -3.67
N ILE A 69 3.87 2.84 -3.86
CA ILE A 69 2.89 2.87 -2.76
C ILE A 69 2.77 1.48 -2.12
N ASP A 70 2.75 0.42 -2.93
CA ASP A 70 2.73 -0.96 -2.43
C ASP A 70 3.98 -1.29 -1.61
N GLY A 71 5.16 -0.88 -2.09
CA GLY A 71 6.41 -0.98 -1.33
C GLY A 71 6.31 -0.27 0.02
N ARG A 72 5.75 0.94 0.05
CA ARG A 72 5.57 1.71 1.28
C ARG A 72 4.59 1.05 2.25
N ILE A 73 3.51 0.45 1.76
CA ILE A 73 2.56 -0.31 2.60
C ILE A 73 3.27 -1.50 3.25
N ALA A 74 4.06 -2.26 2.46
CA ALA A 74 4.83 -3.38 2.96
C ALA A 74 5.85 -2.97 4.04
N GLU A 75 6.56 -1.85 3.86
CA GLU A 75 7.46 -1.31 4.87
C GLU A 75 6.74 -1.00 6.19
N VAL A 76 5.59 -0.32 6.14
CA VAL A 76 4.82 0.03 7.35
C VAL A 76 4.28 -1.22 8.04
N GLN A 77 3.85 -2.22 7.28
CA GLN A 77 3.44 -3.51 7.83
C GLN A 77 4.60 -4.24 8.51
N ALA A 78 5.80 -4.24 7.92
CA ALA A 78 6.98 -4.84 8.53
C ALA A 78 7.39 -4.15 9.83
N MET A 79 7.22 -2.82 9.94
CA MET A 79 7.43 -2.09 11.19
C MET A 79 6.44 -2.54 12.28
N PHE A 80 5.15 -2.66 11.93
CA PHE A 80 4.13 -3.18 12.84
C PHE A 80 4.48 -4.59 13.32
N ASP A 81 4.81 -5.50 12.39
CA ASP A 81 5.15 -6.89 12.72
C ASP A 81 6.38 -7.00 13.63
N THR A 82 7.38 -6.16 13.38
CA THR A 82 8.60 -6.07 14.21
C THR A 82 8.27 -5.63 15.62
N GLU A 83 7.48 -4.58 15.79
CA GLU A 83 7.13 -4.06 17.11
C GLU A 83 6.20 -5.01 17.89
N VAL A 84 5.29 -5.69 17.19
CA VAL A 84 4.51 -6.82 17.74
C VAL A 84 5.46 -7.90 18.26
N ALA A 85 6.44 -8.32 17.46
CA ALA A 85 7.38 -9.37 17.86
C ALA A 85 8.19 -8.97 19.11
N LEU A 86 8.65 -7.71 19.17
CA LEU A 86 9.39 -7.16 20.32
C LEU A 86 8.56 -7.10 21.60
N ASN A 87 7.24 -7.01 21.51
CA ASN A 87 6.35 -6.88 22.67
C ASN A 87 5.55 -8.15 22.99
N LYS A 88 5.58 -9.16 22.12
CA LYS A 88 4.78 -10.39 22.25
C LYS A 88 5.03 -11.16 23.54
N TRP A 89 6.25 -11.07 24.10
CA TRP A 89 6.62 -11.72 25.36
C TRP A 89 5.71 -11.34 26.54
N ARG A 90 5.09 -10.16 26.51
CA ARG A 90 4.16 -9.70 27.56
C ARG A 90 2.95 -10.63 27.73
N LEU A 91 2.52 -11.29 26.65
CA LEU A 91 1.41 -12.25 26.68
C LEU A 91 1.72 -13.51 27.50
N SER A 92 3.00 -13.85 27.65
CA SER A 92 3.44 -15.06 28.35
C SER A 92 3.82 -14.79 29.82
N MET A 93 3.63 -13.57 30.33
CA MET A 93 3.99 -13.23 31.70
C MET A 93 3.07 -13.93 32.72
N ILE A 94 3.68 -14.46 33.78
CA ILE A 94 2.96 -14.96 34.95
C ILE A 94 3.26 -14.01 36.11
N HIS A 95 2.32 -13.12 36.37
CA HIS A 95 2.30 -12.21 37.51
C HIS A 95 1.60 -12.82 38.73
N ASP A 96 0.56 -13.63 38.51
CA ASP A 96 -0.19 -14.30 39.57
C ASP A 96 -0.54 -15.73 39.15
N ALA A 97 0.29 -16.68 39.57
CA ALA A 97 0.10 -18.11 39.26
C ALA A 97 -1.13 -18.73 39.95
N LYS A 98 -1.68 -18.08 40.98
CA LYS A 98 -2.78 -18.63 41.79
C LYS A 98 -4.14 -18.08 41.37
N ASN A 99 -4.18 -16.91 40.74
CA ASN A 99 -5.40 -16.28 40.25
C ASN A 99 -5.27 -15.91 38.75
N PRO A 100 -5.76 -16.78 37.85
CA PRO A 100 -5.69 -16.56 36.40
C PRO A 100 -6.39 -15.27 35.95
N THR A 101 -7.49 -14.88 36.59
CA THR A 101 -8.21 -13.64 36.27
C THR A 101 -7.37 -12.41 36.61
N ASN A 102 -6.76 -12.41 37.79
CA ASN A 102 -5.86 -11.34 38.19
C ASN A 102 -4.61 -11.28 37.29
N ASN A 103 -4.05 -12.45 36.94
CA ASN A 103 -2.93 -12.54 36.01
C ASN A 103 -3.24 -11.87 34.66
N LYS A 104 -4.41 -12.14 34.07
CA LYS A 104 -4.85 -11.52 32.82
C LYS A 104 -4.98 -10.01 32.94
N ASN A 105 -5.52 -9.51 34.05
CA ASN A 105 -5.63 -8.07 34.28
C ASN A 105 -4.25 -7.40 34.38
N LEU A 106 -3.28 -8.06 35.02
CA LEU A 106 -1.91 -7.59 35.11
C LEU A 106 -1.20 -7.62 33.74
N ILE A 107 -1.43 -8.64 32.91
CA ILE A 107 -0.96 -8.67 31.52
C ILE A 107 -1.55 -7.49 30.72
N ARG A 108 -2.87 -7.27 30.78
CA ARG A 108 -3.52 -6.12 30.11
C ARG A 108 -2.92 -4.79 30.57
N SER A 109 -2.68 -4.65 31.88
CA SER A 109 -2.02 -3.47 32.44
C SER A 109 -0.60 -3.28 31.91
N SER A 110 0.19 -4.37 31.84
CA SER A 110 1.55 -4.36 31.28
C SER A 110 1.57 -3.92 29.81
N ILE A 111 0.60 -4.35 29.01
CA ILE A 111 0.46 -3.94 27.60
C ILE A 111 0.01 -2.47 27.50
N ASN A 112 -0.96 -2.04 28.32
CA ASN A 112 -1.49 -0.66 28.29
C ASN A 112 -0.47 0.40 28.71
N GLN A 113 0.45 0.07 29.62
CA GLN A 113 1.46 1.00 30.14
C GLN A 113 2.74 1.02 29.29
N ALA A 114 2.89 0.09 28.36
CA ALA A 114 4.08 0.03 27.53
C ALA A 114 4.07 1.11 26.44
N ASP A 115 5.24 1.71 26.24
CA ASP A 115 5.47 2.67 25.16
C ASP A 115 5.56 1.90 23.84
N MET A 116 4.42 1.82 23.16
CA MET A 116 4.26 1.17 21.85
C MET A 116 3.13 1.85 21.09
N ASP A 117 3.19 1.73 19.76
CA ASP A 117 2.16 2.19 18.85
C ASP A 117 0.78 1.62 19.21
N SER A 118 -0.27 2.44 19.11
CA SER A 118 -1.60 2.04 19.56
C SER A 118 -2.16 0.85 18.78
N SER A 119 -1.82 0.70 17.49
CA SER A 119 -2.29 -0.45 16.72
C SER A 119 -1.63 -1.77 17.15
N VAL A 120 -0.36 -1.72 17.61
CA VAL A 120 0.35 -2.85 18.20
C VAL A 120 -0.25 -3.20 19.56
N ARG A 121 -0.53 -2.18 20.38
CA ARG A 121 -1.19 -2.34 21.68
C ARG A 121 -2.54 -3.03 21.55
N ASP A 122 -3.40 -2.52 20.68
CA ASP A 122 -4.74 -3.07 20.44
C ASP A 122 -4.66 -4.51 19.93
N TYR A 123 -3.71 -4.80 19.04
CA TYR A 123 -3.45 -6.15 18.56
C TYR A 123 -3.06 -7.09 19.70
N LEU A 124 -2.10 -6.72 20.55
CA LEU A 124 -1.69 -7.56 21.68
C LEU A 124 -2.80 -7.73 22.72
N LEU A 125 -3.57 -6.68 23.02
CA LEU A 125 -4.71 -6.77 23.93
C LEU A 125 -5.77 -7.76 23.44
N SER A 126 -6.00 -7.81 22.11
CA SER A 126 -6.92 -8.78 21.50
C SER A 126 -6.50 -10.24 21.68
N MET A 127 -5.22 -10.49 22.01
CA MET A 127 -4.66 -11.82 22.24
C MET A 127 -4.66 -12.24 23.72
N VAL A 128 -5.08 -11.36 24.65
CA VAL A 128 -5.12 -11.71 26.09
C VAL A 128 -6.38 -12.53 26.38
N TYR A 129 -6.24 -13.85 26.32
CA TYR A 129 -7.27 -14.84 26.64
C TYR A 129 -7.38 -15.14 28.11
#